data_AF-V4HDE6-F1
#
_entry.id   AF-V4HDE6-F1
#
_cell.length_a   1.000
_cell.length_b   1.000
_cell.length_c   1.000
_cell.angle_alpha   90.00
_cell.angle_beta   90.00
_cell.angle_gamma   90.00
#
_symmetry.space_group_name_H-M   'P 1'
#
loop_
_entity.id
_entity.type
_entity.pdbx_description
1 polymer ?
#
loop_
_entity_poly.entity_id
_entity_poly.type
_entity_poly.pdbx_seq_one_letter_code
_entity_poly.pdbx_strand_id
1 'polypeptide(L)'
;MSCEYFADKGMKIDGNYWLVHPQTGVAWNDTSIADYKQAYEAQQILLAETRLNDEKSEKLKSIKEAVFDKLSNEQWRVQKAQEHVLSAELAGDQAEIGLCKAHLAELLAQREQLRQASDEAEETLAQISTYEELEEFTFDVNISL
;
A
#
# COMPACT_ATOMS: atom_id res chain seq x y z
N MET A 1 7.34 10.65 21.16
CA MET A 1 6.42 10.43 22.30
C MET A 1 7.25 9.84 23.43
N SER A 2 7.19 10.38 24.65
CA SER A 2 8.11 10.04 25.76
C SER A 2 7.34 9.88 27.07
N CYS A 3 7.70 8.84 27.84
CA CYS A 3 7.14 8.56 29.15
C CYS A 3 8.27 8.48 30.21
N GLU A 4 8.45 9.55 30.98
CA GLU A 4 9.57 9.70 31.92
C GLU A 4 9.06 10.14 33.30
N TYR A 5 9.70 9.67 34.37
CA TYR A 5 9.32 10.06 35.73
C TYR A 5 10.31 11.09 36.29
N PHE A 6 9.78 12.14 36.91
CA PHE A 6 10.55 13.17 37.60
C PHE A 6 10.02 13.31 39.03
N ALA A 7 10.89 13.17 40.04
CA ALA A 7 10.47 13.18 41.45
C ALA A 7 9.82 14.50 41.89
N ASP A 8 10.15 15.63 41.25
CA ASP A 8 9.65 16.97 41.55
C ASP A 8 8.39 17.35 40.75
N LYS A 9 8.11 16.66 39.64
CA LYS A 9 7.05 17.03 38.67
C LYS A 9 6.08 15.90 38.31
N GLY A 10 6.31 14.68 38.81
CA GLY A 10 5.52 13.50 38.49
C GLY A 10 5.89 12.88 37.13
N MET A 11 4.93 12.20 36.51
CA MET A 11 5.12 11.54 35.21
C MET A 11 4.97 12.53 34.06
N LYS A 12 5.99 12.61 33.20
CA LYS A 12 5.94 13.29 31.90
C LYS A 12 5.41 12.30 30.87
N ILE A 13 4.24 12.58 30.31
CA ILE A 13 3.56 11.77 29.29
C ILE A 13 3.28 12.70 28.11
N ASP A 14 3.87 12.41 26.95
CA ASP A 14 3.70 13.19 25.72
C ASP A 14 3.97 14.70 25.90
N GLY A 15 4.98 15.03 26.73
CA GLY A 15 5.38 16.40 27.01
C GLY A 15 4.61 17.09 28.14
N ASN A 16 3.55 16.47 28.66
CA ASN A 16 2.76 17.00 29.76
C ASN A 16 3.11 16.31 31.09
N TYR A 17 3.17 17.08 32.17
CA TYR A 17 3.46 16.57 33.51
C TYR A 17 2.18 16.24 34.27
N TRP A 18 2.16 15.05 34.86
CA TRP A 18 1.05 14.51 35.62
C TRP A 18 1.51 14.17 37.04
N LEU A 19 0.98 14.89 38.02
CA LEU A 19 1.26 14.65 39.44
C LEU A 19 0.53 13.42 40.00
N VAL A 20 -0.55 13.00 39.32
CA VAL A 20 -1.36 11.84 39.66
C VAL A 20 -1.55 10.95 38.43
N HIS A 21 -1.79 9.67 38.67
CA HIS A 21 -2.04 8.69 37.63
C HIS A 21 -3.32 9.03 36.84
N PRO A 22 -3.27 9.20 35.51
CA PRO A 22 -4.39 9.74 34.73
C PRO A 22 -5.63 8.83 34.72
N GLN A 23 -5.44 7.51 34.87
CA GLN A 23 -6.56 6.55 34.84
C GLN A 23 -7.16 6.26 36.23
N THR A 24 -6.38 6.39 37.31
CA THR A 24 -6.81 5.98 38.65
C THR A 24 -6.97 7.17 39.60
N GLY A 25 -6.41 8.33 39.25
CA GLY A 25 -6.44 9.55 40.06
C GLY A 25 -5.55 9.50 41.32
N VAL A 26 -4.79 8.42 41.52
CA VAL A 26 -3.94 8.24 42.71
C VAL A 26 -2.53 8.79 42.46
N ALA A 27 -1.85 9.25 43.51
CA ALA A 27 -0.45 9.66 43.43
C ALA A 27 0.44 8.51 42.91
N TRP A 28 1.44 8.87 42.11
CA TRP A 28 2.39 7.92 41.57
C TRP A 28 3.21 7.23 42.67
N ASN A 29 3.36 5.92 42.53
CA ASN A 29 4.28 5.08 43.28
C ASN A 29 5.13 4.23 42.31
N ASP A 30 6.22 3.66 42.81
CA ASP A 30 7.20 2.93 41.98
C ASP A 30 6.55 1.83 41.12
N THR A 31 5.56 1.12 41.65
CA THR A 31 4.81 0.08 40.92
C THR A 31 3.97 0.69 39.79
N SER A 32 3.13 1.67 40.09
CA SER A 32 2.27 2.33 39.10
C SER A 32 3.06 3.07 38.01
N ILE A 33 4.27 3.56 38.32
CA ILE A 33 5.17 4.17 37.35
C ILE A 33 5.70 3.11 36.39
N ALA A 34 6.19 1.99 36.91
CA ALA A 34 6.72 0.89 36.10
C ALA A 34 5.62 0.29 35.21
N ASP A 35 4.47 -0.02 35.78
CA ASP A 35 3.32 -0.58 35.07
C ASP A 35 2.85 0.36 33.95
N TYR A 36 2.75 1.66 34.23
CA TYR A 36 2.33 2.64 33.25
C TYR A 36 3.35 2.80 32.12
N LYS A 37 4.65 2.85 32.42
CA LYS A 37 5.70 2.91 31.39
C LYS A 37 5.65 1.70 30.49
N GLN A 38 5.52 0.50 31.05
CA GLN A 38 5.43 -0.74 30.28
C GLN A 38 4.18 -0.75 29.40
N ALA A 39 3.01 -0.39 29.94
CA ALA A 39 1.77 -0.31 29.18
C ALA A 39 1.85 0.74 28.06
N TYR A 40 2.46 1.89 28.34
CA TYR A 40 2.66 2.96 27.37
C TYR A 40 3.61 2.53 26.24
N GLU A 41 4.74 1.90 26.56
CA GLU A 41 5.66 1.35 25.55
C GLU A 41 4.96 0.33 24.65
N ALA A 42 4.21 -0.61 25.23
CA ALA A 42 3.42 -1.57 24.46
C ALA A 42 2.38 -0.88 23.55
N GLN A 43 1.72 0.16 24.04
CA GLN A 43 0.77 0.94 23.25
C GLN A 43 1.43 1.68 22.09
N GLN A 44 2.63 2.23 22.29
CA GLN A 44 3.38 2.91 21.23
C GLN A 44 3.79 1.95 20.11
N ILE A 45 4.17 0.71 20.45
CA ILE A 45 4.47 -0.33 19.46
C ILE A 45 3.23 -0.62 18.60
N LEU A 46 2.07 -0.88 19.22
CA LEU A 46 0.82 -1.12 18.50
C LEU A 46 0.40 0.06 17.62
N LEU A 47 0.61 1.29 18.11
CA LEU A 47 0.32 2.51 17.35
C LEU A 47 1.23 2.63 16.11
N ALA A 48 2.51 2.31 16.26
CA ALA A 48 3.47 2.34 15.16
C ALA A 48 3.13 1.28 14.08
N GLU A 49 2.76 0.07 14.49
CA GLU A 49 2.29 -1.00 13.60
C GLU A 49 1.00 -0.62 12.88
N THR A 50 0.04 -0.01 13.59
CA THR A 50 -1.23 0.44 12.99
C THR A 50 -0.98 1.48 11.91
N ARG A 51 -0.17 2.51 12.21
CA ARG A 51 0.19 3.55 11.25
C ARG A 51 0.91 2.99 10.03
N LEU A 52 1.80 2.01 10.21
CA LEU A 52 2.50 1.36 9.11
C LEU A 52 1.51 0.62 8.20
N ASN A 53 0.55 -0.09 8.79
CA ASN A 53 -0.48 -0.79 8.02
C ASN A 53 -1.43 0.17 7.30
N ASP A 54 -1.76 1.31 7.90
CA ASP A 54 -2.57 2.35 7.26
C ASP A 54 -1.84 2.92 6.03
N GLU A 55 -0.56 3.26 6.16
CA GLU A 55 0.25 3.77 5.04
C GLU A 55 0.44 2.73 3.92
N LYS A 56 0.64 1.45 4.27
CA LYS A 56 0.64 0.35 3.29
C LYS A 56 -0.69 0.27 2.54
N SER A 57 -1.81 0.42 3.23
CA SER A 57 -3.14 0.39 2.63
C SER A 57 -3.34 1.55 1.65
N GLU A 58 -2.87 2.74 2.01
CA GLU A 58 -2.91 3.92 1.14
C GLU A 58 -2.04 3.73 -0.11
N LYS A 59 -0.81 3.23 0.04
CA LYS A 59 0.07 2.89 -1.10
C LYS A 59 -0.56 1.83 -2.00
N LEU A 60 -1.10 0.76 -1.43
CA LEU A 60 -1.77 -0.30 -2.19
C LEU A 60 -2.94 0.26 -2.99
N LYS A 61 -3.77 1.11 -2.36
CA LYS A 61 -4.88 1.77 -3.03
C LYS A 61 -4.40 2.62 -4.21
N SER A 62 -3.37 3.44 -4.02
CA SER A 62 -2.78 4.26 -5.09
C SER A 62 -2.28 3.42 -6.26
N ILE A 63 -1.66 2.26 -6.00
CA ILE A 63 -1.21 1.32 -7.04
C ILE A 63 -2.41 0.78 -7.84
N LYS A 64 -3.44 0.28 -7.13
CA LYS A 64 -4.62 -0.31 -7.80
C LYS A 64 -5.38 0.74 -8.61
N GLU A 65 -5.50 1.97 -8.11
CA GLU A 65 -6.08 3.10 -8.84
C GLU A 65 -5.29 3.40 -10.12
N ALA A 66 -3.96 3.53 -10.02
CA ALA A 66 -3.13 3.85 -11.18
C ALA A 66 -3.15 2.74 -12.25
N VAL A 67 -3.11 1.47 -11.84
CA VAL A 67 -3.25 0.31 -12.74
C VAL A 67 -4.62 0.31 -13.41
N PHE A 68 -5.69 0.54 -12.65
CA PHE A 68 -7.04 0.62 -13.18
C PHE A 68 -7.18 1.75 -14.22
N ASP A 69 -6.66 2.93 -13.92
CA ASP A 69 -6.71 4.08 -14.82
C ASP A 69 -5.94 3.79 -16.11
N LYS A 70 -4.75 3.18 -16.00
CA LYS A 70 -3.94 2.79 -17.16
C LYS A 70 -4.66 1.76 -18.04
N LEU A 71 -5.20 0.69 -17.45
CA LEU A 71 -5.95 -0.32 -18.18
C LEU A 71 -7.23 0.23 -18.82
N SER A 72 -7.90 1.17 -18.15
CA SER A 72 -9.10 1.83 -18.67
C SER A 72 -8.76 2.76 -19.84
N ASN A 73 -7.70 3.56 -19.70
CA ASN A 73 -7.24 4.48 -20.73
C ASN A 73 -6.74 3.77 -22.00
N GLU A 74 -6.31 2.51 -21.89
CA GLU A 74 -5.84 1.73 -23.05
C GLU A 74 -6.87 0.73 -23.59
N GLN A 75 -8.06 0.67 -23.00
CA GLN A 75 -9.12 -0.24 -23.43
C GLN A 75 -9.51 -0.04 -24.91
N TRP A 76 -9.42 1.19 -25.41
CA TRP A 76 -9.73 1.49 -26.81
C TRP A 76 -8.75 0.81 -27.77
N ARG A 77 -7.47 0.59 -27.39
CA ARG A 77 -6.48 -0.11 -28.23
C ARG A 77 -6.92 -1.56 -28.45
N VAL A 78 -7.38 -2.21 -27.38
CA VAL A 78 -7.92 -3.58 -27.43
C VAL A 78 -9.18 -3.64 -28.29
N GLN A 79 -10.13 -2.72 -28.09
CA GLN A 79 -11.35 -2.66 -28.90
C GLN A 79 -11.03 -2.48 -30.38
N LYS A 80 -10.09 -1.58 -30.72
CA LYS A 80 -9.62 -1.39 -32.10
C LYS A 80 -8.99 -2.65 -32.67
N ALA A 81 -8.11 -3.32 -31.94
CA ALA A 81 -7.51 -4.57 -32.41
C ALA A 81 -8.57 -5.66 -32.65
N GLN A 82 -9.60 -5.76 -31.81
CA GLN A 82 -10.73 -6.67 -32.01
C GLN A 82 -11.55 -6.30 -33.27
N GLU A 83 -11.83 -5.02 -33.50
CA GLU A 83 -12.50 -4.55 -34.72
C GLU A 83 -11.73 -4.93 -35.99
N HIS A 84 -10.39 -4.83 -35.95
CA HIS A 84 -9.53 -5.23 -37.07
C HIS A 84 -9.58 -6.73 -37.34
N VAL A 85 -9.54 -7.57 -36.29
CA VAL A 85 -9.71 -9.03 -36.45
C VAL A 85 -11.05 -9.35 -37.10
N LEU A 86 -12.15 -8.76 -36.63
CA LEU A 86 -13.49 -8.98 -37.20
C LEU A 86 -13.57 -8.53 -38.65
N SER A 87 -12.95 -7.40 -38.99
CA SER A 87 -12.91 -6.89 -40.36
C SER A 87 -12.16 -7.84 -41.30
N ALA A 88 -11.02 -8.37 -40.87
CA ALA A 88 -10.25 -9.35 -41.62
C ALA A 88 -11.00 -10.68 -41.79
N GLU A 89 -11.71 -11.13 -40.74
CA GLU A 89 -12.57 -12.31 -40.78
C GLU A 89 -13.72 -12.16 -41.79
N LEU A 90 -14.34 -10.97 -41.86
CA LEU A 90 -15.37 -10.66 -42.84
C LEU A 90 -14.83 -10.58 -44.27
N ALA A 91 -13.61 -10.08 -44.45
CA ALA A 91 -12.94 -10.04 -45.75
C ALA A 91 -12.47 -11.43 -46.24
N GLY A 92 -12.26 -12.37 -45.31
CA GLY A 92 -11.79 -13.72 -45.61
C GLY A 92 -10.28 -13.83 -45.84
N ASP A 93 -9.50 -12.77 -45.55
CA ASP A 93 -8.05 -12.76 -45.71
C ASP A 93 -7.36 -13.47 -44.53
N GLN A 94 -6.93 -14.71 -44.76
CA GLN A 94 -6.28 -15.53 -43.72
C GLN A 94 -4.93 -14.97 -43.25
N ALA A 95 -4.21 -14.24 -44.10
CA ALA A 95 -2.94 -13.64 -43.72
C ALA A 95 -3.18 -12.43 -42.79
N GLU A 96 -4.14 -11.59 -43.13
CA GLU A 96 -4.53 -10.43 -42.30
C GLU A 96 -5.12 -10.87 -40.95
N ILE A 97 -5.96 -11.91 -40.94
CA ILE A 97 -6.49 -12.50 -39.69
C ILE A 97 -5.35 -12.90 -38.74
N GLY A 98 -4.31 -13.56 -39.26
CA GLY A 98 -3.16 -13.97 -38.47
C GLY A 98 -2.41 -12.78 -37.84
N LEU A 99 -2.18 -11.73 -38.61
CA LEU A 99 -1.52 -10.51 -38.13
C LEU A 99 -2.35 -9.77 -37.07
N CYS A 100 -3.65 -9.58 -37.32
CA CYS A 100 -4.53 -8.91 -36.37
C CYS A 100 -4.67 -9.71 -35.06
N LYS A 101 -4.70 -11.04 -35.13
CA LYS A 101 -4.73 -11.91 -33.93
C LYS A 101 -3.43 -11.84 -33.14
N ALA A 102 -2.28 -11.82 -33.81
CA ALA A 102 -0.99 -11.66 -33.14
C ALA A 102 -0.91 -10.31 -32.41
N HIS A 103 -1.35 -9.23 -33.05
CA HIS A 103 -1.37 -7.91 -32.43
C HIS A 103 -2.33 -7.82 -31.24
N LEU A 104 -3.54 -8.41 -31.35
CA LEU A 104 -4.47 -8.48 -30.22
C LEU A 104 -3.87 -9.28 -29.05
N ALA A 105 -3.19 -10.41 -29.33
CA ALA A 105 -2.54 -11.22 -28.31
C ALA A 105 -1.42 -10.47 -27.59
N GLU A 106 -0.63 -9.68 -28.31
CA GLU A 106 0.40 -8.80 -27.74
C GLU A 106 -0.19 -7.79 -26.74
N LEU A 107 -1.25 -7.07 -27.15
CA LEU A 107 -1.94 -6.12 -26.27
C LEU A 107 -2.54 -6.78 -25.03
N LEU A 108 -3.07 -8.00 -25.16
CA LEU A 108 -3.61 -8.75 -24.02
C LEU A 108 -2.50 -9.24 -23.08
N ALA A 109 -1.37 -9.70 -23.62
CA ALA A 109 -0.21 -10.12 -22.83
C ALA A 109 0.35 -8.94 -22.02
N GLN A 110 0.47 -7.78 -22.65
CA GLN A 110 0.86 -6.52 -22.03
C GLN A 110 -0.04 -6.12 -20.85
N ARG A 111 -1.37 -6.22 -21.02
CA ARG A 111 -2.33 -5.96 -19.93
C ARG A 111 -2.20 -6.94 -18.78
N GLU A 112 -1.99 -8.22 -19.09
CA GLU A 112 -1.79 -9.25 -18.08
C GLU A 112 -0.48 -9.04 -17.31
N GLN A 113 0.60 -8.61 -17.98
CA GLN A 113 1.84 -8.24 -17.31
C GLN A 113 1.63 -7.10 -16.31
N LEU A 114 0.88 -6.05 -16.68
CA LEU A 114 0.58 -4.96 -15.76
C LEU A 114 -0.26 -5.43 -14.55
N ARG A 115 -1.22 -6.34 -14.78
CA ARG A 115 -2.01 -6.96 -13.71
C ARG A 115 -1.12 -7.77 -12.76
N GLN A 116 -0.23 -8.60 -13.31
CA GLN A 116 0.72 -9.40 -12.52
C GLN A 116 1.68 -8.52 -11.72
N ALA A 117 2.23 -7.47 -12.32
CA ALA A 117 3.08 -6.51 -11.62
C ALA A 117 2.34 -5.85 -10.43
N SER A 118 1.04 -5.57 -10.58
CA SER A 118 0.21 -5.06 -9.49
C SER A 118 0.00 -6.07 -8.36
N ASP A 119 -0.12 -7.36 -8.68
CA ASP A 119 -0.27 -8.43 -7.69
C ASP A 119 1.07 -8.65 -6.94
N GLU A 120 2.19 -8.67 -7.67
CA GLU A 120 3.54 -8.75 -7.07
C GLU A 120 3.84 -7.55 -6.16
N ALA A 121 3.39 -6.35 -6.55
CA ALA A 121 3.50 -5.15 -5.73
C ALA A 121 2.71 -5.27 -4.42
N GLU A 122 1.50 -5.85 -4.47
CA GLU A 122 0.68 -6.12 -3.28
C GLU A 122 1.34 -7.12 -2.34
N GLU A 123 1.89 -8.21 -2.87
CA GLU A 123 2.65 -9.19 -2.09
C GLU A 123 3.89 -8.57 -1.44
N THR A 124 4.61 -7.72 -2.18
CA THR A 124 5.78 -7.00 -1.65
C THR A 124 5.39 -6.06 -0.51
N LEU A 125 4.33 -5.25 -0.69
CA LEU A 125 3.82 -4.37 0.38
C LEU A 125 3.39 -5.13 1.63
N ALA A 126 2.83 -6.33 1.46
CA ALA A 126 2.44 -7.19 2.59
C ALA A 126 3.66 -7.65 3.42
N GLN A 127 4.80 -7.85 2.77
CA GLN A 127 6.04 -8.34 3.41
C GLN A 127 6.86 -7.22 4.09
N ILE A 128 6.69 -5.96 3.70
CA ILE A 128 7.37 -4.81 4.31
C ILE A 128 7.10 -4.79 5.81
N SER A 129 8.12 -4.57 6.64
CA SER A 129 7.96 -4.57 8.10
C SER A 129 8.36 -3.26 8.75
N THR A 130 9.00 -2.38 7.98
CA THR A 130 9.54 -1.11 8.47
C THR A 130 9.10 0.07 7.60
N TYR A 131 9.17 1.28 8.15
CA TYR A 131 8.88 2.51 7.40
C TYR A 131 9.94 2.80 6.33
N GLU A 132 11.21 2.49 6.60
CA GLU A 132 12.32 2.70 5.65
C GLU A 132 12.08 1.89 4.38
N GLU A 133 11.75 0.60 4.52
CA GLU A 133 11.37 -0.27 3.39
C GLU A 133 10.13 0.27 2.65
N LEU A 134 9.16 0.83 3.37
CA LEU A 134 7.96 1.42 2.77
C LEU A 134 8.28 2.68 1.96
N GLU A 135 9.18 3.53 2.43
CA GLU A 135 9.63 4.73 1.71
C GLU A 135 10.41 4.39 0.45
N GLU A 136 11.29 3.38 0.51
CA GLU A 136 12.06 2.90 -0.63
C GLU A 136 11.21 2.17 -1.67
N PHE A 137 10.04 1.64 -1.29
CA PHE A 137 9.14 0.97 -2.20
C PHE A 137 8.56 1.93 -3.25
N THR A 138 8.84 1.62 -4.52
CA THR A 138 8.31 2.33 -5.69
C THR A 138 7.62 1.37 -6.65
N PHE A 139 6.51 1.81 -7.23
CA PHE A 139 5.79 1.09 -8.28
C PHE A 139 5.63 1.99 -9.50
N ASP A 140 6.10 1.54 -10.66
CA ASP A 140 5.93 2.26 -11.92
C ASP A 140 4.86 1.58 -12.79
N VAL A 141 3.83 2.35 -13.12
CA VAL A 141 2.70 1.92 -13.96
C VAL A 141 3.06 2.04 -15.45
N ASN A 142 4.15 2.73 -15.78
CA ASN A 142 4.59 2.97 -17.15
C ASN A 142 5.54 1.90 -17.69
N ILE A 143 5.47 0.67 -17.15
CA ILE A 143 6.05 -0.50 -17.82
C ILE A 143 5.56 -0.44 -19.27
N SER A 144 6.50 -0.36 -20.23
CA SER A 144 6.19 0.02 -21.61
C SER A 144 5.15 -0.94 -22.22
N LEU A 145 4.01 -0.37 -22.63
CA LEU A 145 2.90 -1.02 -23.35
C LEU A 145 2.96 -0.69 -24.86
#